data_AF-A0A946HVR8-F1
#
_entry.id   AF-A0A946HVR8-F1
#
_cell.length_a   1.000
_cell.length_b   1.000
_cell.length_c   1.000
_cell.angle_alpha   90.00
_cell.angle_beta   90.00
_cell.angle_gamma   90.00
#
_symmetry.space_group_name_H-M   'P 1'
#
loop_
_entity.id
_entity.type
_entity.pdbx_description
1 polymer ?
#
loop_
_entity_poly.entity_id
_entity_poly.type
_entity_poly.pdbx_seq_one_letter_code
_entity_poly.pdbx_strand_id
1 'polypeptide(L)'
;MQLTYTAGNLDLPAMALAAGFASAAAVSSDNEFKAALPAIRSAKGPGFWSIKIRAEDNPIGVMPPNDGVTLKDRFRAALLGAA
;
A
#
# COMPACT_ATOMS: atom_id res chain seq x y z
N MET A 1 2.59 9.79 -26.94
CA MET A 1 2.47 8.92 -25.76
C MET A 1 1.01 8.50 -25.64
N GLN A 2 0.69 7.23 -25.88
CA GLN A 2 -0.67 6.70 -25.77
C GLN A 2 -0.97 6.35 -24.31
N LEU A 3 -2.10 6.80 -23.77
CA LEU A 3 -2.56 6.43 -22.42
C LEU A 3 -2.89 4.94 -22.39
N THR A 4 -2.38 4.22 -21.38
CA THR A 4 -2.77 2.83 -21.15
C THR A 4 -4.20 2.78 -20.62
N TYR A 5 -4.90 1.66 -20.84
CA TYR A 5 -6.27 1.46 -20.33
C TYR A 5 -6.40 1.61 -18.80
N THR A 6 -5.30 1.54 -18.07
CA THR A 6 -5.22 1.70 -16.62
C THR A 6 -4.73 3.09 -16.17
N ALA A 7 -4.40 4.00 -17.09
CA ALA A 7 -3.92 5.35 -16.78
C ALA A 7 -5.04 6.34 -16.40
N GLY A 8 -6.30 5.90 -16.42
CA GLY A 8 -7.43 6.72 -16.02
C GLY A 8 -7.42 7.02 -14.52
N ASN A 9 -7.72 8.27 -14.17
CA ASN A 9 -7.96 8.64 -12.77
C ASN A 9 -9.30 8.06 -12.32
N LEU A 10 -9.29 7.28 -11.23
CA LEU A 10 -10.49 6.77 -10.58
C LEU A 10 -10.57 7.25 -9.14
N ASP A 11 -11.74 7.80 -8.77
CA ASP A 11 -12.07 8.15 -7.39
C ASP A 11 -12.57 6.90 -6.65
N LEU A 12 -11.61 6.15 -6.11
CA LEU A 12 -11.88 4.96 -5.31
C LEU A 12 -12.67 5.27 -4.02
N PRO A 13 -12.38 6.35 -3.27
CA PRO A 13 -13.21 6.76 -2.14
C PRO A 13 -14.68 7.01 -2.49
N ALA A 14 -14.96 7.74 -3.57
CA ALA A 14 -16.34 7.98 -4.01
C ALA A 14 -17.07 6.68 -4.37
N MET A 15 -16.37 5.76 -5.06
CA MET A 15 -16.90 4.42 -5.35
C MET A 15 -17.19 3.62 -4.06
N ALA A 16 -16.32 3.69 -3.06
CA ALA A 16 -16.53 2.99 -1.78
C ALA A 16 -17.77 3.53 -1.05
N LEU A 17 -17.97 4.85 -1.02
CA LEU A 17 -19.20 5.42 -0.45
C LEU A 17 -20.45 4.94 -1.21
N ALA A 18 -20.41 4.92 -2.54
CA ALA A 18 -21.51 4.42 -3.36
C ALA A 18 -21.78 2.91 -3.16
N ALA A 19 -20.75 2.14 -2.83
CA ALA A 19 -20.86 0.71 -2.52
C ALA A 19 -21.36 0.41 -1.09
N GLY A 20 -21.64 1.44 -0.29
CA GLY A 20 -22.18 1.29 1.07
C GLY A 20 -21.13 1.23 2.18
N PHE A 21 -19.89 1.64 1.94
CA PHE A 21 -18.91 1.81 3.00
C PHE A 21 -19.31 2.97 3.92
N ALA A 22 -19.17 2.77 5.23
CA ALA A 22 -19.57 3.77 6.22
C ALA A 22 -18.67 5.02 6.21
N SER A 23 -17.42 4.85 5.81
CA SER A 23 -16.44 5.93 5.73
C SER A 23 -15.49 5.69 4.56
N ALA A 24 -15.24 6.71 3.75
CA ALA A 24 -14.15 6.66 2.79
C ALA A 24 -13.47 8.02 2.62
N ALA A 25 -12.15 8.01 2.38
CA ALA A 25 -11.37 9.23 2.16
C ALA A 25 -10.16 8.99 1.25
N ALA A 26 -9.77 10.00 0.48
CA ALA A 26 -8.45 10.08 -0.13
C ALA A 26 -7.47 10.75 0.85
N VAL A 27 -6.28 10.18 0.97
CA VAL A 27 -5.18 10.71 1.79
C VAL A 27 -4.02 11.00 0.86
N SER A 28 -3.66 12.27 0.73
CA SER A 28 -2.63 12.75 -0.19
C SER A 28 -1.41 13.34 0.50
N SER A 29 -1.49 13.55 1.81
CA SER A 29 -0.42 14.10 2.63
C SER A 29 -0.17 13.28 3.89
N ASP A 30 1.05 13.39 4.42
CA ASP A 30 1.48 12.72 5.64
C ASP A 30 0.68 13.20 6.87
N ASN A 31 0.27 14.47 6.86
CA ASN A 31 -0.56 15.05 7.91
C ASN A 31 -2.00 14.51 7.86
N GLU A 32 -2.58 14.38 6.66
CA GLU A 32 -3.87 13.73 6.46
C GLU A 32 -3.82 12.26 6.91
N PHE A 33 -2.72 11.56 6.65
CA PHE A 33 -2.54 10.19 7.11
C PHE A 33 -2.56 10.10 8.64
N LYS A 34 -1.78 10.95 9.32
CA LYS A 34 -1.75 10.99 10.79
C LYS A 34 -3.11 11.34 11.39
N ALA A 35 -3.85 12.25 10.77
CA ALA A 35 -5.20 12.60 11.19
C ALA A 35 -6.22 11.46 10.94
N ALA A 36 -6.02 10.65 9.88
CA ALA A 36 -6.87 9.52 9.55
C ALA A 36 -6.59 8.26 10.38
N LEU A 37 -5.38 8.11 10.96
CA LEU A 37 -4.98 6.92 11.73
C LEU A 37 -5.98 6.51 12.84
N PRO A 38 -6.51 7.42 13.68
CA PRO A 38 -7.51 7.04 14.69
C PRO A 38 -8.79 6.50 14.06
N ALA A 39 -9.27 7.12 12.96
CA ALA A 39 -10.45 6.66 12.25
C ALA A 39 -10.21 5.30 11.58
N ILE A 40 -9.04 5.09 10.96
CA ILE A 40 -8.67 3.79 10.35
C ILE A 40 -8.72 2.65 11.38
N ARG A 41 -8.26 2.91 12.61
CA ARG A 41 -8.13 1.89 13.65
C ARG A 41 -9.39 1.66 14.47
N SER A 42 -10.25 2.66 14.59
CA SER A 42 -11.34 2.66 15.57
C SER A 42 -12.72 2.97 14.99
N ALA A 43 -12.83 3.29 13.69
CA ALA A 43 -14.13 3.47 13.06
C ALA A 43 -14.94 2.17 13.11
N LYS A 44 -16.25 2.32 13.30
CA LYS A 44 -17.19 1.20 13.27
C LYS A 44 -17.60 0.92 11.83
N GLY A 45 -17.46 -0.33 11.42
CA GLY A 45 -17.87 -0.80 10.09
C GLY A 45 -16.76 -0.72 9.05
N PRO A 46 -17.06 -1.10 7.80
CA PRO A 46 -16.09 -1.10 6.72
C PRO A 46 -15.75 0.34 6.32
N GLY A 47 -14.47 0.68 6.41
CA GLY A 47 -13.93 1.96 5.97
C GLY A 47 -12.90 1.77 4.86
N PHE A 48 -12.83 2.74 3.94
CA PHE A 48 -11.93 2.71 2.81
C PHE A 48 -11.07 3.98 2.75
N TRP A 49 -9.75 3.84 2.89
CA TRP A 49 -8.82 4.97 2.79
C TRP A 49 -7.87 4.77 1.61
N SER A 50 -7.96 5.64 0.60
CA SER A 50 -7.04 5.63 -0.55
C SER A 50 -5.82 6.48 -0.24
N ILE A 51 -4.70 5.82 0.12
CA ILE A 51 -3.44 6.50 0.42
C ILE A 51 -2.66 6.68 -0.87
N LYS A 52 -2.41 7.93 -1.26
CA LYS A 52 -1.60 8.28 -2.42
C LYS A 52 -0.14 8.31 -2.01
N ILE A 53 0.64 7.42 -2.61
CA ILE A 53 2.09 7.35 -2.39
C ILE A 53 2.74 7.97 -3.61
N ARG A 54 3.64 8.92 -3.39
CA ARG A 54 4.47 9.48 -4.45
C ARG A 54 5.38 8.37 -4.97
N ALA A 55 5.38 8.15 -6.28
CA ALA A 55 6.42 7.37 -6.93
C ALA A 55 7.71 8.18 -6.89
N GLU A 56 8.47 8.04 -5.82
CA GLU A 56 9.83 8.56 -5.73
C GLU A 56 10.77 7.54 -6.36
N ASP A 57 11.86 8.01 -6.99
CA ASP A 57 13.02 7.18 -7.30
C ASP A 57 13.70 6.80 -5.97
N ASN A 58 13.02 5.99 -5.17
CA ASN A 58 13.63 5.34 -4.05
C ASN A 58 14.61 4.34 -4.64
N PRO A 59 15.94 4.46 -4.42
CA PRO A 59 16.77 3.30 -4.56
C PRO A 59 16.14 2.29 -3.62
N ILE A 60 15.57 1.22 -4.16
CA ILE A 60 15.20 0.06 -3.37
C ILE A 60 16.55 -0.48 -2.86
N GLY A 61 17.10 0.15 -1.82
CA GLY A 61 18.40 -0.17 -1.24
C GLY A 61 18.41 -1.56 -0.61
N VAL A 62 17.23 -2.18 -0.54
CA VAL A 62 17.01 -3.54 -0.09
C VAL A 62 16.16 -4.30 -1.11
N MET A 63 16.43 -4.13 -2.41
CA MET A 63 15.98 -5.14 -3.35
C MET A 63 16.64 -6.42 -2.86
N PRO A 64 15.90 -7.47 -2.47
CA PRO A 64 16.51 -8.73 -2.12
C PRO A 64 17.46 -9.10 -3.26
N PRO A 65 18.67 -9.61 -2.96
CA PRO A 65 19.59 -10.02 -4.00
C PRO A 65 18.81 -10.85 -5.02
N ASN A 66 18.85 -10.47 -6.31
CA ASN A 66 18.23 -11.23 -7.39
C ASN A 66 18.97 -12.56 -7.66
N ASP A 67 19.73 -13.04 -6.67
CA ASP A 67 20.40 -14.32 -6.65
C ASP A 67 19.52 -15.33 -5.91
N GLY A 68 19.06 -16.33 -6.66
CA GLY A 68 18.23 -17.40 -6.13
C GLY A 68 18.91 -18.23 -5.04
N VAL A 69 20.25 -18.32 -5.05
CA VAL A 69 21.00 -19.05 -4.02
C VAL A 69 20.89 -18.34 -2.68
N THR A 70 21.19 -17.05 -2.65
CA THR A 70 21.06 -16.21 -1.45
C THR A 70 19.64 -16.22 -0.88
N LEU A 71 18.61 -16.16 -1.75
CA LEU A 71 17.21 -16.24 -1.32
C LEU A 71 16.85 -17.60 -0.71
N LYS A 72 17.26 -18.70 -1.34
CA LYS A 72 17.04 -20.06 -0.86
C LYS A 72 17.71 -20.30 0.50
N ASP A 73 18.95 -19.84 0.67
CA ASP A 73 19.70 -20.04 1.91
C ASP A 73 19.13 -19.17 3.05
N ARG A 74 18.72 -17.93 2.77
CA ARG A 74 17.99 -17.09 3.74
C ARG A 74 16.68 -17.73 4.19
N PHE A 75 15.92 -18.28 3.24
CA PHE A 75 14.67 -19.00 3.54
C PHE A 75 14.92 -20.24 4.40
N ARG A 76 15.95 -21.03 4.05
CA ARG A 76 16.33 -22.22 4.81
C ARG A 76 16.76 -21.86 6.23
N ALA A 77 17.56 -20.81 6.41
CA ALA A 77 17.99 -20.35 7.72
C ALA A 77 16.82 -19.87 8.59
N ALA A 78 15.84 -19.19 7.99
CA ALA A 78 14.63 -18.77 8.70
C ALA A 78 13.75 -19.94 9.15
N LEU A 79 13.73 -21.06 8.40
CA LEU A 79 12.95 -22.25 8.73
C LEU A 79 13.65 -23.22 9.69
N LEU A 80 14.95 -23.43 9.50
CA LEU A 80 15.71 -24.49 10.18
C LEU A 80 16.69 -23.96 11.23
N GLY A 81 16.80 -22.62 11.36
CA GLY A 81 17.84 -21.97 12.16
C GLY A 81 19.14 -21.77 11.39
N ALA A 82 20.03 -20.93 11.93
CA ALA A 82 21.38 -20.82 11.42
C ALA A 82 22.15 -22.12 11.70
N ALA A 83 22.86 -22.62 10.70
CA ALA A 83 23.77 -23.77 10.85
C ALA A 83 24.98 -23.40 11.72
#